data_AF-A0A7I9XY21-F1
#
_entry.id   AF-A0A7I9XY21-F1
#
_cell.length_a   1.000
_cell.length_b   1.000
_cell.length_c   1.000
_cell.angle_alpha   90.00
_cell.angle_beta   90.00
_cell.angle_gamma   90.00
#
_symmetry.space_group_name_H-M   'P 1'
#
loop_
_entity.id
_entity.type
_entity.pdbx_description
1 polymer ?
#
loop_
_entity_poly.entity_id
_entity_poly.type
_entity_poly.pdbx_seq_one_letter_code
_entity_poly.pdbx_strand_id
1 'polypeptide(L)'
;MAAVKARTEATAEPDTRSSNGTSPLTAALKRKPLPHNTSAERRLHQHGRNRSLLQQLLHCAGAGKDQPDIGHTLLALVGSGYTQQAADQFWSTPQAYEISGPGYTAGGVVIGSIAITPAGWDFTGANAQWSNATFSAYKAVLYDAKTGSAATDPLIGWVDFGVQSPSNGVFAVNWSADGIGVITPA
;
A
#
# COMPACT_ATOMS: atom_id res chain seq x y z
N MET A 1 -14.09 -24.58 95.18
CA MET A 1 -14.95 -23.39 95.34
C MET A 1 -15.08 -22.71 94.00
N ALA A 2 -16.32 -22.48 93.57
CA ALA A 2 -16.69 -21.98 92.25
C ALA A 2 -16.38 -20.49 92.06
N ALA A 3 -16.12 -20.08 90.82
CA ALA A 3 -16.89 -19.02 90.13
C ALA A 3 -16.36 -18.79 88.71
N VAL A 4 -17.02 -19.41 87.72
CA VAL A 4 -17.05 -18.91 86.34
C VAL A 4 -18.26 -17.97 86.27
N LYS A 5 -18.03 -16.70 85.92
CA LYS A 5 -19.11 -15.79 85.52
C LYS A 5 -18.59 -14.86 84.43
N ALA A 6 -19.11 -15.09 83.22
CA ALA A 6 -18.96 -14.26 82.04
C ALA A 6 -19.39 -12.81 82.29
N ARG A 7 -18.88 -11.85 81.51
CA ARG A 7 -19.70 -11.11 80.50
C ARG A 7 -18.96 -9.93 79.83
N THR A 8 -19.32 -9.77 78.55
CA THR A 8 -19.60 -8.50 77.85
C THR A 8 -18.48 -7.86 77.02
N GLU A 9 -18.75 -7.88 75.71
CA GLU A 9 -18.12 -7.14 74.61
C GLU A 9 -18.28 -5.62 74.78
N ALA A 10 -17.30 -4.83 74.33
CA ALA A 10 -17.51 -3.54 73.69
C ALA A 10 -16.20 -2.95 73.13
N THR A 11 -16.14 -2.84 71.80
CA THR A 11 -15.88 -1.59 71.05
C THR A 11 -14.51 -0.89 71.11
N ALA A 12 -14.01 -0.65 69.89
CA ALA A 12 -13.15 0.43 69.39
C ALA A 12 -11.61 0.25 69.42
N GLU A 13 -11.07 0.00 68.22
CA GLU A 13 -9.73 0.37 67.73
C GLU A 13 -9.61 1.90 67.49
N PRO A 14 -8.43 2.47 67.15
CA PRO A 14 -7.06 1.94 67.15
C PRO A 14 -6.00 2.93 67.71
N ASP A 15 -4.73 2.54 67.59
CA ASP A 15 -3.58 3.37 67.17
C ASP A 15 -2.45 3.50 68.21
N THR A 16 -1.28 2.94 67.88
CA THR A 16 0.04 3.53 68.18
C THR A 16 1.17 2.77 67.47
N ARG A 17 1.77 3.47 66.49
CA ARG A 17 3.22 3.62 66.23
C ARG A 17 4.12 2.36 66.24
N SER A 18 4.72 2.09 65.08
CA SER A 18 6.13 1.65 65.02
C SER A 18 6.91 2.46 63.99
N SER A 19 8.06 2.95 64.45
CA SER A 19 9.00 3.84 63.78
C SER A 19 10.13 3.09 63.08
N ASN A 20 10.73 3.79 62.10
CA ASN A 20 12.12 3.76 61.63
C ASN A 20 12.46 3.17 60.25
N GLY A 21 13.18 4.02 59.49
CA GLY A 21 13.82 3.75 58.20
C GLY A 21 13.23 4.66 57.11
N THR A 22 13.80 5.81 56.74
CA THR A 22 15.03 5.91 55.93
C THR A 22 15.45 7.39 55.78
N SER A 23 16.76 7.60 55.62
CA SER A 23 17.62 8.81 55.67
C SER A 23 17.18 10.14 55.01
N PRO A 24 17.76 11.29 55.43
CA PRO A 24 17.37 12.64 55.01
C PRO A 24 18.22 13.14 53.84
N LEU A 25 17.84 12.83 52.60
CA LEU A 25 18.32 13.54 51.42
C LEU A 25 17.16 13.59 50.42
N THR A 26 16.90 14.76 49.85
CA THR A 26 15.84 15.06 48.85
C THR A 26 14.52 15.59 49.42
N ALA A 27 14.62 16.61 50.27
CA ALA A 27 13.60 17.66 50.27
C ALA A 27 13.69 18.46 48.96
N ALA A 28 12.52 18.77 48.39
CA ALA A 28 12.27 19.76 47.34
C ALA A 28 12.67 19.42 45.89
N LEU A 29 11.80 18.68 45.18
CA LEU A 29 11.56 18.97 43.76
C LEU A 29 10.06 19.18 43.54
N LYS A 30 9.67 20.47 43.49
CA LYS A 30 8.32 20.96 43.17
C LYS A 30 7.78 20.25 41.93
N ARG A 31 6.59 19.64 42.06
CA ARG A 31 5.76 19.22 40.93
C ARG A 31 5.41 20.46 40.08
N LYS A 32 6.06 20.62 38.94
CA LYS A 32 5.76 21.66 37.94
C LYS A 32 4.48 21.25 37.17
N PRO A 33 3.51 22.15 36.93
CA PRO A 33 2.33 21.82 36.16
C PRO A 33 2.71 21.53 34.69
N LEU A 34 2.10 20.50 34.09
CA LEU A 34 2.26 20.16 32.67
C LEU A 34 1.71 21.30 31.79
N PRO A 35 2.51 21.92 30.90
CA PRO A 35 2.00 22.95 30.02
C PRO A 35 1.11 22.33 28.93
N HIS A 36 -0.09 22.88 28.79
CA HIS A 36 -1.02 22.61 27.71
C HIS A 36 -0.35 22.75 26.34
N ASN A 37 -0.43 21.69 25.54
CA ASN A 37 -0.17 21.64 24.09
C ASN A 37 1.01 22.53 23.65
N THR A 38 2.21 22.01 23.88
CA THR A 38 3.44 22.65 23.44
C THR A 38 3.43 22.70 21.91
N SER A 39 3.70 23.86 21.33
CA SER A 39 3.73 24.12 19.88
C SER A 39 4.55 23.11 19.05
N ALA A 40 5.37 22.28 19.68
CA ALA A 40 6.03 21.11 19.10
C ALA A 40 5.05 20.02 18.60
N GLU A 41 3.95 19.74 19.31
CA GLU A 41 2.96 18.72 18.91
C GLU A 41 2.05 19.21 17.77
N ARG A 42 1.74 20.52 17.73
CA ARG A 42 1.11 21.16 16.56
C ARG A 42 2.06 21.24 15.36
N ARG A 43 3.36 21.42 15.59
CA ARG A 43 4.37 21.37 14.53
C ARG A 43 4.52 19.99 13.93
N LEU A 44 4.38 18.91 14.71
CA LEU A 44 4.38 17.54 14.18
C LEU A 44 3.19 17.28 13.23
N HIS A 45 2.00 17.81 13.55
CA HIS A 45 0.84 17.77 12.64
C HIS A 45 0.98 18.67 11.41
N GLN A 46 1.69 19.79 11.50
CA GLN A 46 2.01 20.65 10.35
C GLN A 46 3.06 20.00 9.44
N HIS A 47 4.05 19.30 10.01
CA HIS A 47 5.09 18.59 9.28
C HIS A 47 4.55 17.30 8.63
N GLY A 48 3.56 16.63 9.23
CA GLY A 48 2.84 15.52 8.57
C GLY A 48 2.11 15.93 7.29
N ARG A 49 1.48 17.12 7.28
CA ARG A 49 0.82 17.69 6.09
C ARG A 49 1.83 18.16 5.03
N ASN A 50 2.95 18.75 5.42
CA ASN A 50 4.01 19.14 4.48
C ASN A 50 4.82 17.95 3.92
N ARG A 51 4.88 16.82 4.65
CA ARG A 51 5.43 15.57 4.12
C ARG A 51 4.55 14.98 3.02
N SER A 52 3.24 15.17 3.10
CA SER A 52 2.32 14.83 1.99
C SER A 52 2.63 15.69 0.76
N LEU A 53 2.85 17.00 0.88
CA LEU A 53 3.21 17.85 -0.26
C LEU A 53 4.59 17.54 -0.85
N LEU A 54 5.60 17.25 -0.02
CA LEU A 54 6.93 16.84 -0.50
C LEU A 54 6.94 15.42 -1.09
N GLN A 55 6.11 14.50 -0.57
CA GLN A 55 5.85 13.20 -1.22
C GLN A 55 5.06 13.40 -2.52
N GLN A 56 4.04 14.27 -2.55
CA GLN A 56 3.28 14.61 -3.77
C GLN A 56 4.19 15.24 -4.82
N LEU A 57 5.12 16.11 -4.41
CA LEU A 57 6.12 16.73 -5.28
C LEU A 57 7.21 15.76 -5.74
N LEU A 58 7.54 14.76 -4.91
CA LEU A 58 8.42 13.67 -5.33
C LEU A 58 7.74 12.74 -6.34
N HIS A 59 6.40 12.70 -6.41
CA HIS A 59 5.67 12.08 -7.52
C HIS A 59 5.56 12.99 -8.77
N CYS A 60 6.00 14.25 -8.72
CA CYS A 60 5.85 15.18 -9.85
C CYS A 60 7.17 15.74 -10.41
N ALA A 61 8.33 15.33 -9.89
CA ALA A 61 9.64 15.79 -10.37
C ALA A 61 10.14 15.09 -11.64
N GLY A 62 9.27 14.39 -12.38
CA GLY A 62 9.60 13.76 -13.67
C GLY A 62 8.50 13.82 -14.73
N ALA A 63 7.37 14.49 -14.46
CA ALA A 63 6.22 14.49 -15.36
C ALA A 63 6.36 15.56 -16.46
N GLY A 64 7.18 15.26 -17.46
CA GLY A 64 6.79 15.61 -18.82
C GLY A 64 5.41 14.99 -19.07
N LYS A 65 4.53 15.70 -19.78
CA LYS A 65 3.10 15.35 -19.93
C LYS A 65 2.84 14.03 -20.69
N ASP A 66 3.93 13.35 -21.05
CA ASP A 66 4.00 12.22 -21.98
C ASP A 66 4.71 11.01 -21.35
N GLN A 67 5.08 11.06 -20.06
CA GLN A 67 5.68 9.92 -19.36
C GLN A 67 4.60 9.18 -18.54
N PRO A 68 4.49 7.84 -18.65
CA PRO A 68 3.65 7.05 -17.76
C PRO A 68 4.06 7.30 -16.30
N ASP A 69 3.12 7.78 -15.47
CA ASP A 69 3.42 8.08 -14.07
C ASP A 69 3.79 6.78 -13.34
N ILE A 70 5.01 6.75 -12.80
CA ILE A 70 5.56 5.61 -12.07
C ILE A 70 4.64 5.32 -10.88
N GLY A 71 4.14 4.09 -10.77
CA GLY A 71 3.26 3.66 -9.66
C GLY A 71 1.77 3.60 -10.00
N HIS A 72 1.36 4.09 -11.17
CA HIS A 72 -0.04 4.02 -11.61
C HIS A 72 -0.24 3.19 -12.88
N THR A 73 0.81 2.86 -13.62
CA THR A 73 0.71 1.89 -14.71
C THR A 73 0.62 0.47 -14.16
N LEU A 74 -0.50 -0.22 -14.43
CA LEU A 74 -0.70 -1.61 -14.03
C LEU A 74 -0.85 -2.53 -15.24
N LEU A 75 -0.45 -3.78 -15.04
CA LEU A 75 -0.62 -4.89 -15.97
C LEU A 75 -1.58 -5.91 -15.37
N ALA A 76 -2.76 -6.05 -15.98
CA ALA A 76 -3.77 -7.02 -15.58
C ALA A 76 -3.87 -8.17 -16.58
N LEU A 77 -4.20 -9.36 -16.09
CA LEU A 77 -4.42 -10.56 -16.89
C LEU A 77 -5.91 -10.75 -17.13
N VAL A 78 -6.29 -10.99 -18.39
CA VAL A 78 -7.68 -11.19 -18.79
C VAL A 78 -7.87 -12.54 -19.49
N GLY A 79 -9.08 -13.08 -19.36
CA GLY A 79 -9.50 -14.35 -19.96
C GLY A 79 -9.91 -14.21 -21.42
N SER A 80 -10.38 -15.32 -22.01
CA SER A 80 -10.78 -15.39 -23.41
C SER A 80 -11.99 -14.53 -23.80
N GLY A 81 -12.77 -14.08 -22.82
CA GLY A 81 -13.95 -13.25 -23.07
C GLY A 81 -13.63 -11.83 -23.54
N TYR A 82 -12.41 -11.33 -23.27
CA TYR A 82 -12.04 -9.99 -23.69
C TYR A 82 -11.66 -9.96 -25.17
N THR A 83 -12.51 -9.32 -25.98
CA THR A 83 -12.23 -8.99 -27.37
C THR A 83 -12.06 -7.49 -27.51
N GLN A 84 -10.81 -7.06 -27.72
CA GLN A 84 -10.46 -5.65 -27.85
C GLN A 84 -11.18 -4.98 -29.03
N GLN A 85 -11.73 -3.79 -28.81
CA GLN A 85 -12.36 -2.97 -29.83
C GLN A 85 -11.68 -1.61 -29.93
N ALA A 86 -11.73 -0.98 -31.11
CA ALA A 86 -11.22 0.38 -31.28
C ALA A 86 -11.94 1.43 -30.40
N ALA A 87 -13.13 1.09 -29.88
CA ALA A 87 -13.89 1.93 -28.97
C ALA A 87 -13.52 1.76 -27.49
N ASP A 88 -12.69 0.77 -27.15
CA ASP A 88 -12.27 0.53 -25.77
C ASP A 88 -11.30 1.65 -25.34
N GLN A 89 -11.75 2.50 -24.41
CA GLN A 89 -10.95 3.62 -23.91
C GLN A 89 -10.49 3.43 -22.47
N PHE A 90 -11.28 2.71 -21.66
CA PHE A 90 -11.10 2.64 -20.21
C PHE A 90 -11.06 1.22 -19.68
N TRP A 91 -10.42 1.05 -18.52
CA TRP A 91 -10.25 -0.22 -17.81
C TRP A 91 -11.58 -0.93 -17.50
N SER A 92 -12.70 -0.20 -17.44
CA SER A 92 -14.03 -0.77 -17.20
C SER A 92 -14.41 -1.87 -18.19
N THR A 93 -13.93 -1.81 -19.44
CA THR A 93 -14.28 -2.81 -20.45
C THR A 93 -13.48 -4.11 -20.26
N PRO A 94 -12.13 -4.09 -20.18
CA PRO A 94 -11.37 -5.32 -19.94
C PRO A 94 -11.56 -5.88 -18.51
N GLN A 95 -11.84 -5.04 -17.52
CA GLN A 95 -12.02 -5.45 -16.12
C GLN A 95 -13.10 -6.53 -15.96
N ALA A 96 -14.17 -6.49 -16.76
CA ALA A 96 -15.23 -7.49 -16.74
C ALA A 96 -14.75 -8.91 -17.09
N TYR A 97 -13.56 -9.03 -17.67
CA TYR A 97 -12.93 -10.28 -18.09
C TYR A 97 -11.60 -10.55 -17.36
N GLU A 98 -11.29 -9.77 -16.33
CA GLU A 98 -10.10 -9.99 -15.52
C GLU A 98 -10.19 -11.34 -14.80
N ILE A 99 -9.13 -12.12 -14.90
CA ILE A 99 -9.10 -13.44 -14.26
C ILE A 99 -8.90 -13.30 -12.74
N SER A 100 -9.20 -14.37 -12.02
CA SER A 100 -8.81 -14.53 -10.63
C SER A 100 -8.49 -15.99 -10.36
N GLY A 101 -7.59 -16.27 -9.42
CA GLY A 101 -7.23 -17.64 -9.07
C GLY A 101 -5.93 -17.72 -8.29
N PRO A 102 -5.49 -18.92 -7.88
CA PRO A 102 -4.23 -19.06 -7.16
C PRO A 102 -3.07 -18.56 -8.03
N GLY A 103 -2.21 -17.76 -7.40
CA GLY A 103 -1.12 -17.04 -8.06
C GLY A 103 -1.51 -15.72 -8.72
N TYR A 104 -2.80 -15.35 -8.78
CA TYR A 104 -3.23 -14.05 -9.33
C TYR A 104 -4.41 -13.43 -8.56
N THR A 105 -4.18 -12.23 -8.03
CA THR A 105 -5.23 -11.36 -7.48
C THR A 105 -5.60 -10.32 -8.50
N ALA A 106 -6.91 -10.14 -8.75
CA ALA A 106 -7.42 -9.09 -9.63
C ALA A 106 -7.00 -7.69 -9.17
N GLY A 107 -6.90 -6.75 -10.12
CA GLY A 107 -6.33 -5.42 -9.95
C GLY A 107 -4.94 -5.25 -10.55
N GLY A 108 -4.42 -6.26 -11.26
CA GLY A 108 -3.12 -6.21 -11.92
C GLY A 108 -1.91 -6.02 -11.01
N VAL A 109 -0.74 -5.86 -11.63
CA VAL A 109 0.53 -5.57 -10.95
C VAL A 109 1.15 -4.29 -11.49
N VAL A 110 1.73 -3.48 -10.62
CA VAL A 110 2.39 -2.24 -11.02
C VAL A 110 3.62 -2.55 -11.88
N ILE A 111 3.73 -1.92 -13.05
CA ILE A 111 4.93 -1.98 -13.89
C ILE A 111 5.86 -0.84 -13.49
N GLY A 112 7.03 -1.20 -12.96
CA GLY A 112 8.10 -0.25 -12.63
C GLY A 112 9.02 0.04 -13.81
N SER A 113 9.96 0.96 -13.61
CA SER A 113 11.05 1.27 -14.54
C SER A 113 10.59 1.56 -15.97
N ILE A 114 9.43 2.23 -16.11
CA ILE A 114 8.88 2.53 -17.43
C ILE A 114 9.68 3.63 -18.09
N ALA A 115 10.15 3.36 -19.31
CA ALA A 115 10.82 4.35 -20.14
C ALA A 115 10.34 4.24 -21.59
N ILE A 116 10.19 5.41 -22.22
CA ILE A 116 9.93 5.55 -23.65
C ILE A 116 11.20 6.11 -24.28
N THR A 117 11.80 5.38 -25.22
CA THR A 117 12.99 5.90 -25.93
C THR A 117 12.56 6.70 -27.17
N PRO A 118 13.16 7.87 -27.45
CA PRO A 118 12.81 8.69 -28.61
C PRO A 118 13.22 8.10 -29.96
N ALA A 119 14.14 7.13 -29.97
CA ALA A 119 14.72 6.61 -31.21
C ALA A 119 13.82 5.58 -31.92
N GLY A 120 12.86 4.98 -31.22
CA GLY A 120 11.96 3.95 -31.76
C GLY A 120 10.52 3.98 -31.23
N TRP A 121 10.20 4.92 -30.32
CA TRP A 121 9.00 4.84 -29.45
C TRP A 121 8.98 3.55 -28.63
N ASP A 122 10.16 3.11 -28.17
CA ASP A 122 10.31 1.84 -27.47
C ASP A 122 9.77 1.98 -26.05
N PHE A 123 8.62 1.36 -25.79
CA PHE A 123 8.11 1.21 -24.43
C PHE A 123 8.85 0.07 -23.74
N THR A 124 9.54 0.39 -22.65
CA THR A 124 10.24 -0.58 -21.78
C THR A 124 9.66 -0.53 -20.38
N GLY A 125 9.82 -1.61 -19.63
CA GLY A 125 9.35 -1.71 -18.24
C GLY A 125 9.89 -2.94 -17.54
N ALA A 126 9.71 -3.01 -16.23
CA ALA A 126 10.06 -4.19 -15.44
C ALA A 126 9.15 -5.38 -15.78
N ASN A 127 9.73 -6.59 -15.85
CA ASN A 127 8.97 -7.82 -16.09
C ASN A 127 7.97 -8.07 -14.95
N ALA A 128 6.78 -8.54 -15.31
CA ALA A 128 5.77 -8.97 -14.36
C ALA A 128 5.84 -10.47 -14.16
N GLN A 129 5.72 -10.94 -12.91
CA GLN A 129 5.79 -12.36 -12.56
C GLN A 129 4.76 -12.73 -11.50
N TRP A 130 4.17 -13.91 -11.66
CA TRP A 130 3.19 -14.49 -10.75
C TRP A 130 3.59 -15.92 -10.43
N SER A 131 3.93 -16.16 -9.17
CA SER A 131 4.30 -17.48 -8.66
C SER A 131 3.07 -18.31 -8.30
N ASN A 132 3.22 -19.63 -8.25
CA ASN A 132 2.14 -20.59 -7.92
C ASN A 132 0.91 -20.41 -8.83
N ALA A 133 1.14 -20.03 -10.09
CA ALA A 133 0.10 -19.73 -11.05
C ALA A 133 -0.66 -21.01 -11.42
N THR A 134 -1.97 -21.02 -11.15
CA THR A 134 -2.92 -22.08 -11.57
C THR A 134 -4.16 -21.48 -12.22
N PHE A 135 -3.94 -20.51 -13.10
CA PHE A 135 -4.98 -19.83 -13.87
C PHE A 135 -4.76 -20.02 -15.37
N SER A 136 -5.76 -19.63 -16.18
CA SER A 136 -5.59 -19.51 -17.62
C SER A 136 -5.76 -18.05 -18.02
N ALA A 137 -4.72 -17.45 -18.56
CA ALA A 137 -4.74 -16.09 -19.09
C ALA A 137 -4.68 -16.14 -20.63
N TYR A 138 -5.24 -15.12 -21.27
CA TYR A 138 -5.20 -14.98 -22.73
C TYR A 138 -4.45 -13.74 -23.19
N LYS A 139 -4.61 -12.65 -22.44
CA LYS A 139 -3.99 -11.36 -22.73
C LYS A 139 -3.49 -10.71 -21.46
N ALA A 140 -2.51 -9.83 -21.60
CA ALA A 140 -2.13 -8.88 -20.57
C ALA A 140 -2.47 -7.46 -21.05
N VAL A 141 -3.16 -6.68 -20.22
CA VAL A 141 -3.67 -5.35 -20.55
C VAL A 141 -2.97 -4.32 -19.65
N LEU A 142 -2.41 -3.29 -20.27
CA LEU A 142 -1.84 -2.13 -19.59
C LEU A 142 -2.88 -1.03 -19.48
N TYR A 143 -2.99 -0.45 -18.29
CA TYR A 143 -3.84 0.71 -18.04
C TYR A 143 -3.20 1.64 -17.00
N ASP A 144 -3.61 2.90 -17.01
CA ASP A 144 -3.21 3.88 -16.01
C ASP A 144 -4.29 4.00 -14.93
N ALA A 145 -4.00 3.52 -13.72
CA ALA A 145 -4.92 3.59 -12.58
C ALA A 145 -4.81 4.89 -11.77
N LYS A 146 -4.23 5.95 -12.35
CA LYS A 146 -4.09 7.24 -11.67
C LYS A 146 -5.43 7.83 -11.21
N THR A 147 -6.53 7.55 -11.91
CA THR A 147 -7.85 8.04 -11.51
C THR A 147 -8.47 7.22 -10.39
N GLY A 148 -8.04 5.96 -10.24
CA GLY A 148 -8.50 5.02 -9.22
C GLY A 148 -9.91 4.49 -9.46
N SER A 149 -10.42 4.63 -10.68
CA SER A 149 -11.76 4.22 -11.10
C SER A 149 -11.70 3.66 -12.51
N ALA A 150 -12.13 2.41 -12.68
CA ALA A 150 -12.05 1.71 -13.95
C ALA A 150 -12.79 2.42 -15.10
N ALA A 151 -13.84 3.18 -14.80
CA ALA A 151 -14.58 3.96 -15.79
C ALA A 151 -13.79 5.15 -16.37
N THR A 152 -12.68 5.53 -15.74
CA THR A 152 -11.87 6.70 -16.07
C THR A 152 -10.38 6.39 -16.22
N ASP A 153 -9.94 5.22 -15.78
CA ASP A 153 -8.57 4.73 -15.94
C ASP A 153 -8.32 4.34 -17.41
N PRO A 154 -7.48 5.07 -18.16
CA PRO A 154 -7.33 4.85 -19.60
C PRO A 154 -6.51 3.60 -19.90
N LEU A 155 -6.85 2.94 -21.01
CA LEU A 155 -6.05 1.85 -21.56
C LEU A 155 -4.80 2.40 -22.26
N ILE A 156 -3.66 1.74 -22.04
CA ILE A 156 -2.38 2.07 -22.67
C ILE A 156 -2.07 1.11 -23.81
N GLY A 157 -2.34 -0.19 -23.60
CA GLY A 157 -2.04 -1.22 -24.59
C GLY A 157 -2.36 -2.62 -24.09
N TRP A 158 -2.10 -3.62 -24.93
CA TRP A 158 -2.29 -5.02 -24.56
C TRP A 158 -1.34 -5.93 -25.36
N VAL A 159 -1.09 -7.11 -24.81
CA VAL A 159 -0.36 -8.20 -25.46
C VAL A 159 -1.25 -9.42 -25.47
N ASP A 160 -1.42 -10.04 -26.64
CA ASP A 160 -2.10 -11.33 -26.80
C ASP A 160 -1.05 -12.42 -27.00
N PHE A 161 -1.12 -13.44 -26.16
CA PHE A 161 -0.21 -14.58 -26.17
C PHE A 161 -0.95 -15.91 -26.34
N GLY A 162 -2.21 -15.87 -26.80
CA GLY A 162 -3.10 -17.03 -26.82
C GLY A 162 -3.37 -17.56 -25.42
N VAL A 163 -3.74 -18.84 -25.28
CA VAL A 163 -3.97 -19.44 -23.95
C VAL A 163 -2.65 -19.81 -23.28
N GLN A 164 -2.47 -19.36 -22.03
CA GLN A 164 -1.37 -19.79 -21.17
C GLN A 164 -1.92 -20.27 -19.83
N SER A 165 -1.63 -21.53 -19.49
CA SER A 165 -2.24 -22.24 -18.36
C SER A 165 -1.17 -22.96 -17.53
N PRO A 166 -0.33 -22.22 -16.78
CA PRO A 166 0.63 -22.84 -15.87
C PRO A 166 -0.09 -23.68 -14.81
N SER A 167 0.54 -24.79 -14.42
CA SER A 167 0.04 -25.70 -13.40
C SER A 167 0.94 -25.66 -12.16
N ASN A 168 0.81 -24.60 -11.36
CA ASN A 168 1.62 -24.32 -10.16
C ASN A 168 3.07 -23.92 -10.48
N GLY A 169 3.25 -23.15 -11.55
CA GLY A 169 4.55 -22.61 -12.00
C GLY A 169 4.65 -21.09 -11.85
N VAL A 170 5.67 -20.51 -12.47
CA VAL A 170 5.79 -19.05 -12.64
C VAL A 170 5.17 -18.68 -13.98
N PHE A 171 4.21 -17.75 -13.97
CA PHE A 171 3.78 -17.03 -15.16
C PHE A 171 4.55 -15.72 -15.23
N ALA A 172 5.11 -15.37 -16.39
CA ALA A 172 5.87 -14.15 -16.56
C ALA A 172 5.50 -13.45 -17.87
N VAL A 173 5.33 -12.13 -17.80
CA VAL A 173 5.30 -11.25 -18.96
C VAL A 173 6.61 -10.51 -18.99
N ASN A 174 7.45 -10.87 -19.95
CA ASN A 174 8.78 -10.30 -20.12
C ASN A 174 8.76 -9.24 -21.22
N TRP A 175 9.18 -8.04 -20.88
CA TRP A 175 9.36 -6.96 -21.84
C TRP A 175 10.72 -7.12 -22.52
N SER A 176 10.78 -6.92 -23.84
CA SER A 176 12.07 -6.85 -24.52
C SER A 176 12.85 -5.65 -23.99
N ALA A 177 14.16 -5.84 -23.76
CA ALA A 177 15.06 -4.73 -23.45
C ALA A 177 15.13 -3.71 -24.59
N ASP A 178 14.83 -4.16 -25.82
CA ASP A 178 14.78 -3.34 -27.03
C ASP A 178 13.40 -2.71 -27.28
N GLY A 179 12.43 -2.88 -26.36
CA GLY A 179 11.07 -2.33 -26.48
C GLY A 179 10.01 -3.24 -27.11
N ILE A 180 8.74 -2.86 -26.95
CA ILE A 180 7.56 -3.65 -27.36
C ILE A 180 7.18 -3.46 -28.85
N GLY A 181 7.78 -2.49 -29.56
CA GLY A 181 7.56 -2.31 -31.00
C GLY A 181 8.40 -1.18 -31.57
N VAL A 182 8.97 -1.39 -32.77
CA VAL A 182 9.69 -0.37 -33.53
C VAL A 182 8.70 0.31 -34.48
N ILE A 183 8.49 1.61 -34.32
CA ILE A 183 7.78 2.42 -35.33
C ILE A 183 8.84 3.06 -36.24
N THR A 184 9.00 2.55 -37.45
CA THR A 184 9.82 3.21 -38.48
C THR A 184 8.96 4.22 -39.23
N PRO A 185 9.31 5.52 -39.25
CA PRO A 185 8.66 6.47 -40.15
C PRO A 185 8.94 6.06 -41.60
N ALA A 186 7.90 6.08 -42.44
CA ALA A 186 8.01 5.80 -43.87
C ALA A 186 8.80 6.89 -44.61
#